data_AF-A0A2S7IEG7-F1
#
_entry.id   AF-A0A2S7IEG7-F1
#
_cell.length_a   1.000
_cell.length_b   1.000
_cell.length_c   1.000
_cell.angle_alpha   90.00
_cell.angle_beta   90.00
_cell.angle_gamma   90.00
#
_symmetry.space_group_name_H-M   'P 1'
#
loop_
_entity.id
_entity.type
_entity.pdbx_description
1 polymer ?
#
loop_
_entity_poly.entity_id
_entity_poly.type
_entity_poly.pdbx_seq_one_letter_code
_entity_poly.pdbx_strand_id
1 'polypeptide(L)' 'MTYNATGSIIKTPKERLVAVEGLSDYIVAEFNNALLICPKDKEQKMKEFDSDALLSSEGLTLYN' A
#
# COMPACT_ATOMS: atom_id res chain seq x y z
N MET A 1 -4.09 4.95 -12.89
CA MET A 1 -5.39 4.57 -13.47
C MET A 1 -5.85 3.28 -12.80
N THR A 2 -7.14 3.16 -12.52
CA THR A 2 -7.74 1.95 -11.92
C THR A 2 -8.54 1.18 -12.96
N TYR A 3 -8.41 -0.14 -12.97
CA TYR A 3 -9.11 -1.05 -13.88
C TYR A 3 -9.83 -2.10 -13.03
N ASN A 4 -11.16 -2.21 -13.11
CA ASN A 4 -11.93 -3.17 -12.31
C ASN A 4 -11.61 -3.15 -10.80
N ALA A 5 -11.25 -1.98 -10.25
CA ALA A 5 -11.00 -1.80 -8.84
C ALA A 5 -12.19 -1.08 -8.20
N THR A 6 -12.82 -1.72 -7.21
CA THR A 6 -14.07 -1.24 -6.60
C THR A 6 -13.91 -1.11 -5.08
N GLY A 7 -14.36 0.00 -4.50
CA GLY A 7 -14.27 0.22 -3.04
C GLY A 7 -12.85 0.48 -2.50
N SER A 8 -11.83 0.37 -3.36
CA SER A 8 -10.41 0.54 -3.02
C SER A 8 -9.97 2.01 -2.96
N ILE A 9 -9.03 2.32 -2.06
CA ILE A 9 -8.45 3.65 -1.85
C ILE A 9 -6.99 3.63 -2.30
N ILE A 10 -6.59 4.61 -3.11
CA ILE A 10 -5.21 4.72 -3.63
C ILE A 10 -4.66 6.10 -3.27
N LYS A 11 -3.57 6.11 -2.49
CA LYS A 11 -2.93 7.32 -1.99
C LYS A 11 -1.41 7.24 -2.20
N THR A 12 -0.94 7.87 -3.26
CA THR A 12 0.50 7.94 -3.63
C THR A 12 0.88 9.39 -3.97
N PRO A 13 2.18 9.74 -3.98
CA PRO A 13 2.66 11.02 -4.50
C PRO A 13 2.21 11.27 -5.94
N LYS A 14 2.10 12.55 -6.34
CA LYS A 14 1.53 12.94 -7.65
C LYS A 14 2.39 12.50 -8.83
N GLU A 15 3.69 12.46 -8.62
CA GLU A 15 4.72 12.05 -9.58
C GLU A 15 4.78 10.52 -9.75
N ARG A 16 4.07 9.75 -8.90
CA ARG A 16 4.06 8.30 -8.95
C ARG A 16 3.08 7.81 -10.02
N LEU A 17 3.60 7.09 -11.02
CA LEU A 17 2.75 6.35 -11.96
C LEU A 17 2.27 5.05 -11.30
N VAL A 18 0.95 4.90 -11.18
CA VAL A 18 0.30 3.74 -10.55
C VAL A 18 -0.81 3.20 -11.44
N ALA A 19 -0.79 1.88 -11.68
CA ALA A 19 -1.86 1.13 -12.31
C ALA A 19 -2.33 0.04 -11.34
N VAL A 20 -3.63 -0.04 -11.10
CA VAL A 20 -4.24 -0.99 -10.17
C VAL A 20 -5.36 -1.72 -10.89
N GLU A 21 -5.29 -3.05 -10.92
CA GLU A 21 -6.30 -3.90 -11.55
C GLU A 21 -6.88 -4.94 -10.58
N GLY A 22 -8.20 -5.12 -10.59
CA GLY A 22 -8.89 -6.23 -9.91
C GLY A 22 -8.96 -6.14 -8.38
N LEU A 23 -8.53 -5.02 -7.78
CA LEU A 23 -8.51 -4.84 -6.32
C LEU A 23 -9.86 -4.34 -5.79
N SER A 24 -10.46 -5.13 -4.89
CA SER A 24 -11.75 -4.82 -4.25
C SER A 24 -11.62 -4.66 -2.74
N ASP A 25 -12.00 -3.49 -2.22
CA ASP A 25 -11.92 -3.14 -0.80
C ASP A 25 -10.51 -3.20 -0.19
N TYR A 26 -9.51 -2.67 -0.92
CA TYR A 26 -8.14 -2.52 -0.44
C TYR A 26 -7.71 -1.05 -0.29
N ILE A 27 -6.65 -0.83 0.48
CA ILE A 27 -5.90 0.42 0.54
C ILE A 27 -4.55 0.18 -0.13
N VAL A 28 -4.19 1.04 -1.07
CA VAL A 28 -2.86 1.14 -1.68
C VAL A 28 -2.28 2.49 -1.26
N ALA A 29 -1.27 2.49 -0.41
CA ALA A 29 -0.69 3.70 0.15
C ALA A 29 0.83 3.69 0.09
N GLU A 30 1.44 4.83 -0.23
CA GLU A 30 2.90 4.98 -0.21
C GLU A 30 3.33 5.88 0.95
N PHE A 31 4.26 5.41 1.77
CA PHE A 31 4.85 6.13 2.90
C PHE A 31 6.34 5.83 2.98
N ASN A 32 7.19 6.86 3.08
CA ASN A 32 8.64 6.73 3.28
C ASN A 32 9.31 5.74 2.30
N ASN A 33 8.95 5.82 1.01
CA ASN A 33 9.44 4.95 -0.07
C ASN A 33 9.04 3.47 0.05
N ALA A 34 8.07 3.15 0.91
CA ALA A 34 7.42 1.85 1.00
C ALA A 34 5.99 1.92 0.46
N LEU A 35 5.57 0.85 -0.24
CA LEU A 35 4.20 0.68 -0.72
C LEU A 35 3.48 -0.32 0.18
N LEU A 36 2.42 0.13 0.84
CA LEU A 36 1.51 -0.70 1.60
C LEU A 36 0.29 -1.04 0.75
N ILE A 37 -0.04 -2.33 0.70
CA ILE A 37 -1.27 -2.83 0.11
C ILE A 37 -1.96 -3.74 1.12
N CYS A 38 -3.14 -3.34 1.61
CA CYS A 38 -3.86 -4.12 2.62
C CYS A 38 -5.38 -4.04 2.46
N PRO A 39 -6.15 -5.02 2.97
CA PRO A 39 -7.60 -4.91 3.02
C PRO A 39 -8.04 -3.69 3.83
N LYS A 40 -9.09 -3.02 3.36
CA LYS A 40 -9.61 -1.79 3.96
C LYS A 40 -10.13 -1.99 5.39
N ASP A 41 -10.64 -3.17 5.71
CA ASP A 41 -11.07 -3.54 7.06
C ASP A 41 -9.89 -3.70 8.05
N LYS A 42 -8.64 -3.72 7.56
CA LYS A 42 -7.41 -3.77 8.35
C LYS A 42 -6.72 -2.43 8.52
N GLU A 43 -7.36 -1.32 8.15
CA GLU A 43 -6.81 0.04 8.28
C GLU A 43 -6.32 0.34 9.71
N GLN A 44 -6.99 -0.16 10.76
CA GLN A 44 -6.54 0.04 12.14
C GLN A 44 -5.19 -0.62 12.46
N LYS A 45 -4.85 -1.73 11.77
CA LYS A 45 -3.54 -2.40 11.88
C LYS A 45 -2.44 -1.70 11.08
N MET A 46 -2.79 -0.77 10.19
CA MET A 46 -1.82 0.02 9.43
C MET A 46 -0.83 0.76 10.34
N LYS A 47 -1.30 1.24 11.50
CA LYS A 47 -0.47 1.92 12.50
C LYS A 47 0.64 1.03 13.10
N GLU A 48 0.45 -0.29 13.07
CA GLU A 48 1.46 -1.25 13.54
C GLU A 48 2.57 -1.42 12.49
N PHE A 49 2.25 -1.35 11.19
CA PHE A 49 3.22 -1.41 10.10
C PHE A 49 4.11 -0.17 10.01
N ASP A 50 3.63 1.00 10.46
CA ASP A 50 4.44 2.21 10.60
C ASP A 50 5.58 2.06 11.63
N SER A 51 5.56 1.01 12.47
CA SER A 51 6.66 0.71 13.40
C SER A 51 7.63 -0.30 12.79
N ASP A 52 7.14 -1.36 12.14
CA ASP A 52 8.00 -2.46 11.68
C ASP A 52 8.66 -2.22 10.32
N ALA A 53 7.95 -1.62 9.35
CA ALA A 53 8.49 -1.35 8.02
C ALA A 53 9.39 -0.09 7.96
N LEU A 54 9.23 0.81 8.94
CA LEU A 54 9.95 2.08 9.03
C LEU A 54 11.25 1.99 9.83
N LEU A 55 11.37 1.01 10.75
CA LEU A 55 12.58 0.79 11.54
C LEU A 55 13.62 -0.09 10.83
N SER A 56 13.27 -0.72 9.71
CA SER A 56 14.18 -1.57 8.93
C SER A 56 14.62 -0.90 7.64
N SER A 57 15.19 0.31 7.73
CA SER A 57 15.99 0.89 6.65
C SER A 57 17.33 0.15 6.54
N GLU A 58 17.29 -1.11 6.10
CA GLU A 58 18.32 -1.89 5.42
C GLU A 58 17.79 -3.32 5.25
N GLY A 59 17.24 -3.62 4.07
CA GLY A 59 16.83 -4.98 3.69
C GLY A 59 15.32 -5.17 3.56
N LEU A 60 14.75 -4.73 2.44
CA LEU A 60 13.55 -5.37 1.91
C LEU A 60 13.95 -6.15 0.65
N THR A 61 14.11 -7.46 0.82
CA THR A 61 13.88 -8.43 -0.25
C THR A 61 13.03 -9.53 0.36
N LEU A 62 11.89 -9.84 -0.27
CA LEU A 62 11.52 -11.23 -0.56
C LEU A 62 10.37 -11.24 -1.59
N TYR A 63 10.60 -11.98 -2.68
CA TYR A 63 9.58 -12.43 -3.62
C TYR A 63 9.35 -13.93 -3.40
N ASN A 64 8.06 -14.27 -3.27
CA ASN A 64 7.41 -15.58 -3.12
C ASN A 64 7.53 -16.27 -1.76
#